data_AF-A0A0E1NNW2-F1
#
_entry.id   AF-A0A0E1NNW2-F1
#
_cell.length_a   1.000
_cell.length_b   1.000
_cell.length_c   1.000
_cell.angle_alpha   90.00
_cell.angle_beta   90.00
_cell.angle_gamma   90.00
#
_symmetry.space_group_name_H-M   'P 1'
#
loop_
_entity.id
_entity.type
_entity.pdbx_description
1 polymer ?
#
loop_
_entity_poly.entity_id
_entity_poly.type
_entity_poly.pdbx_seq_one_letter_code
_entity_poly.pdbx_strand_id
1 'polypeptide(L)' 'MKKVSIIAQCLMDAKSFSEMSEAESSIKKIFNDSHADHSFDEWNTDVSTLSAKRIISQVANASKVRVRGLIQELWNY' A
#
# COMPACT_ATOMS: atom_id res chain seq x y z
N MET A 1 -3.93 -3.87 10.69
CA MET A 1 -3.30 -4.36 9.43
C MET A 1 -2.39 -3.25 8.95
N LYS A 2 -1.12 -3.58 8.67
CA LYS A 2 -0.13 -2.59 8.25
C LYS A 2 -0.50 -1.96 6.91
N LYS A 3 -0.30 -0.64 6.79
CA LYS A 3 -0.58 0.12 5.55
C LYS A 3 0.15 -0.47 4.35
N VAL A 4 1.41 -0.88 4.51
CA VAL A 4 2.17 -1.51 3.44
C VAL A 4 1.50 -2.80 2.94
N SER A 5 1.00 -3.64 3.85
CA SER A 5 0.36 -4.91 3.50
C SER A 5 -0.98 -4.70 2.78
N ILE A 6 -1.68 -3.59 3.05
CA ILE A 6 -2.90 -3.21 2.31
C ILE A 6 -2.57 -2.91 0.85
N ILE A 7 -1.55 -2.09 0.61
CA ILE A 7 -1.12 -1.75 -0.76
C ILE A 7 -0.54 -3.00 -1.45
N ALA A 8 0.21 -3.83 -0.74
CA ALA A 8 0.76 -5.07 -1.26
C ALA A 8 -0.36 -6.02 -1.70
N GLN A 9 -1.41 -6.17 -0.89
CA GLN A 9 -2.59 -6.96 -1.29
C GLN A 9 -3.24 -6.40 -2.56
N CYS A 10 -3.40 -5.08 -2.68
CA CYS A 10 -3.95 -4.46 -3.88
C CYS A 10 -3.10 -4.79 -5.12
N LEU A 11 -1.77 -4.76 -4.99
CA LEU A 11 -0.84 -5.09 -6.06
C LEU A 11 -0.89 -6.57 -6.46
N MET A 12 -1.05 -7.46 -5.49
CA MET A 12 -1.25 -8.90 -5.71
C MET A 12 -2.56 -9.16 -6.46
N ASP A 13 -3.66 -8.54 -6.02
CA ASP A 13 -4.98 -8.69 -6.63
C ASP A 13 -5.00 -8.19 -8.09
N ALA A 14 -4.27 -7.10 -8.36
CA ALA A 14 -4.06 -6.58 -9.70
C ALA A 14 -3.02 -7.35 -10.54
N LYS A 15 -2.53 -8.50 -10.04
CA LYS A 15 -1.52 -9.35 -10.67
C LYS A 15 -0.23 -8.60 -11.07
N SER A 16 0.08 -7.52 -10.35
CA SER A 16 1.29 -6.73 -10.57
C SER A 16 2.51 -7.37 -9.92
N PHE A 17 2.29 -8.19 -8.90
CA PHE A 17 3.32 -8.96 -8.18
C PHE A 17 2.78 -10.36 -7.89
N SER A 18 3.72 -11.30 -7.74
CA SER A 18 3.42 -12.71 -7.41
C SER A 18 3.73 -13.05 -5.95
N GLU A 19 4.49 -12.19 -5.27
CA GLU A 19 4.89 -12.38 -3.87
C GLU A 19 4.63 -11.11 -3.05
N MET A 20 4.10 -11.31 -1.85
CA MET A 20 3.74 -10.21 -0.95
C MET A 20 4.98 -9.45 -0.46
N SER A 21 6.06 -10.17 -0.14
CA SER A 21 7.34 -9.60 0.31
C SER A 21 8.00 -8.71 -0.76
N GLU A 22 7.91 -9.10 -2.03
CA GLU A 22 8.41 -8.31 -3.16
C GLU A 22 7.59 -7.02 -3.32
N ALA A 23 6.27 -7.13 -3.26
CA ALA A 23 5.37 -5.97 -3.31
C ALA A 23 5.67 -4.98 -2.16
N GLU A 24 5.78 -5.46 -0.92
CA GLU A 24 6.10 -4.62 0.25
C GLU A 24 7.45 -3.92 0.12
N SER A 25 8.47 -4.63 -0.36
CA SER A 25 9.82 -4.07 -0.60
C SER A 25 9.78 -2.99 -1.67
N SER A 26 9.03 -3.21 -2.75
CA SER A 26 8.82 -2.23 -3.82
C SER A 26 8.09 -0.98 -3.33
N ILE A 27 7.04 -1.15 -2.52
CA ILE A 27 6.31 -0.04 -1.89
C ILE A 27 7.24 0.77 -0.98
N LYS A 28 8.06 0.10 -0.15
CA LYS A 28 9.02 0.78 0.72
C LYS A 28 10.03 1.60 -0.08
N LYS A 29 10.51 1.08 -1.20
CA LYS A 29 11.39 1.82 -2.12
C LYS A 29 10.69 3.06 -2.69
N ILE A 30 9.46 2.90 -3.22
CA ILE A 30 8.67 4.01 -3.77
C ILE A 30 8.38 5.08 -2.69
N PHE A 31 8.12 4.64 -1.46
CA PHE A 31 7.91 5.53 -0.32
C PHE A 31 9.17 6.36 -0.06
N ASN A 32 10.32 5.71 0.12
CA ASN A 32 11.58 6.39 0.39
C ASN A 32 12.00 7.33 -0.75
N ASP A 33 11.75 6.94 -2.00
CA ASP A 33 12.04 7.77 -3.17
C ASP A 33 11.12 9.01 -3.25
N SER A 34 9.90 8.92 -2.71
CA SER A 34 8.90 10.00 -2.80
C SER A 34 8.79 10.85 -1.53
N HIS A 35 9.23 10.31 -0.38
CA HIS A 35 9.10 10.91 0.95
C HIS A 35 10.39 10.68 1.75
N ALA A 36 11.53 11.14 1.22
CA ALA A 36 12.84 10.95 1.85
C ALA A 36 12.93 11.55 3.27
N ASP A 37 12.10 12.57 3.56
CA ASP A 37 12.07 13.25 4.87
C ASP A 37 11.16 12.57 5.91
N HIS A 38 10.45 11.50 5.53
CA HIS A 38 9.54 10.78 6.43
C HIS A 38 10.02 9.36 6.70
N SER A 39 9.81 8.89 7.93
CA SER A 39 10.09 7.50 8.28
C SER A 39 8.99 6.57 7.77
N PHE A 40 9.37 5.60 6.96
CA PHE A 40 8.46 4.55 6.50
C PHE A 40 7.84 3.79 7.67
N ASP A 41 8.61 3.52 8.72
CA ASP A 41 8.14 2.76 9.88
C ASP A 41 7.14 3.56 10.71
N GLU A 42 7.28 4.89 10.77
CA GLU A 42 6.28 5.78 11.40
C GLU A 42 5.01 5.90 10.54
N TRP A 43 5.15 5.96 9.22
CA TRP A 43 4.00 5.97 8.32
C TRP A 43 3.25 4.64 8.36
N ASN A 44 3.94 3.50 8.43
CA ASN A 44 3.40 2.13 8.35
C ASN A 44 2.70 1.70 9.66
N THR A 45 1.71 2.47 10.06
CA THR A 45 0.86 2.19 11.21
C THR A 45 -0.20 1.13 10.89
N ASP A 46 -0.91 0.69 11.92
CA ASP A 46 -2.02 -0.24 11.80
C ASP A 46 -3.32 0.47 11.44
N VAL A 47 -3.94 0.03 10.36
CA VAL A 47 -5.29 0.43 9.95
C VAL A 47 -6.27 -0.68 10.34
N SER A 48 -7.49 -0.28 10.68
CA SER A 48 -8.56 -1.23 11.00
C SER A 48 -8.81 -2.18 9.82
N THR A 49 -9.10 -3.45 10.12
CA THR A 49 -9.37 -4.46 9.09
C THR A 49 -10.56 -4.09 8.19
N LEU A 50 -11.55 -3.38 8.74
CA LEU A 50 -12.70 -2.89 7.98
C LEU A 50 -12.30 -1.85 6.94
N SER A 51 -11.53 -0.83 7.34
CA SER A 51 -11.02 0.19 6.42
C SER A 51 -10.08 -0.42 5.38
N ALA A 52 -9.18 -1.31 5.80
CA ALA A 52 -8.27 -2.03 4.91
C ALA A 52 -9.02 -2.80 3.81
N LYS A 53 -10.02 -3.61 4.19
CA LYS A 53 -10.84 -4.37 3.23
C LYS A 53 -11.59 -3.47 2.26
N ARG A 54 -12.08 -2.33 2.72
CA ARG A 54 -12.77 -1.35 1.86
C ARG A 54 -11.82 -0.81 0.78
N ILE A 55 -10.62 -0.40 1.16
CA ILE A 55 -9.60 0.10 0.22
C ILE A 55 -9.22 -0.99 -0.78
N ILE A 56 -8.90 -2.19 -0.30
CA ILE A 56 -8.54 -3.33 -1.15
C ILE A 56 -9.66 -3.61 -2.18
N SER A 57 -10.91 -3.67 -1.72
CA SER A 57 -12.05 -3.92 -2.60
C SER A 57 -12.29 -2.80 -3.63
N GLN A 58 -11.98 -1.54 -3.30
CA GLN A 58 -12.09 -0.43 -4.25
C GLN A 58 -11.00 -0.51 -5.33
N VAL A 59 -9.80 -0.95 -4.96
CA VAL A 59 -8.66 -1.05 -5.87
C VAL A 59 -8.66 -2.35 -6.67
N ALA A 60 -9.28 -3.42 -6.19
CA ALA A 60 -9.33 -4.72 -6.87
C ALA A 60 -9.95 -4.65 -8.28
N ASN A 61 -10.83 -3.69 -8.54
CA ASN A 61 -11.45 -3.46 -9.85
C ASN A 61 -10.67 -2.46 -10.73
N ALA A 62 -9.56 -1.90 -10.23
CA ALA A 62 -8.77 -0.94 -10.97
C ALA A 62 -7.85 -1.67 -11.96
N SER A 63 -7.83 -1.22 -13.21
CA SER A 63 -6.93 -1.74 -14.25
C SER A 63 -5.44 -1.45 -13.97
N LYS A 64 -5.14 -0.49 -13.09
CA LYS A 64 -3.78 -0.18 -12.65
C LYS A 64 -3.79 0.35 -11.22
N VAL A 65 -2.97 -0.25 -10.35
CA VAL A 65 -2.78 0.21 -8.97
C VAL A 65 -1.83 1.40 -8.94
N ARG A 66 -2.27 2.51 -8.36
CA ARG A 66 -1.44 3.72 -8.19
C ARG A 66 -0.86 3.76 -6.78
N VAL A 67 0.27 3.10 -6.57
CA VAL A 67 0.96 2.98 -5.27
C VAL A 67 1.13 4.34 -4.57
N ARG A 68 1.64 5.36 -5.28
CA ARG A 68 1.81 6.71 -4.71
C ARG A 68 0.51 7.33 -4.22
N GLY A 69 -0.60 7.12 -4.95
CA GLY A 69 -1.91 7.61 -4.54
C GLY A 69 -2.41 6.90 -3.29
N LEU A 70 -2.21 5.59 -3.19
CA LEU A 70 -2.58 4.82 -1.99
C LEU A 70 -1.73 5.20 -0.77
N ILE A 71 -0.45 5.51 -0.96
CA ILE A 71 0.41 6.01 0.13
C ILE A 71 -0.16 7.31 0.71
N GLN A 72 -0.60 8.23 -0.16
CA GLN A 72 -1.22 9.49 0.25
C GLN A 72 -2.60 9.29 0.89
N GLU A 73 -3.43 8.39 0.34
CA GLU A 73 -4.74 8.08 0.89
C GLU A 73 -4.63 7.50 2.30
N LEU A 74 -3.71 6.56 2.50
CA LEU A 74 -3.41 5.94 3.80
C LEU A 74 -2.67 6.88 4.76
N TRP A 75 -2.24 8.07 4.34
CA TRP A 75 -1.61 9.04 5.23
C TRP A 75 -2.60 9.61 6.26
N ASN A 76 -3.88 9.68 5.89
CA ASN A 76 -4.96 10.23 6.73
C ASN A 76 -5.67 9.18 7.60
N TYR A 77 -5.20 7.93 7.58
CA TYR A 77 -5.71 6.81 8.37
C TYR A 77 -4.78 6.48 9.55
#